data_AF-A0A9Q9UJD4-F1
#
_entry.id   AF-A0A9Q9UJD4-F1
#
_cell.length_a   1.000
_cell.length_b   1.000
_cell.length_c   1.000
_cell.angle_alpha   90.00
_cell.angle_beta   90.00
_cell.angle_gamma   90.00
#
_symmetry.space_group_name_H-M   'P 1'
#
loop_
_entity.id
_entity.type
_entity.pdbx_description
1 polymer ?
#
loop_
_entity_poly.entity_id
_entity_poly.type
_entity_poly.pdbx_seq_one_letter_code
_entity_poly.pdbx_strand_id
1 'polypeptide(L)'
;MYDYSFSLTPYTGFVKGLCGVCSNDFSIIDDSDSDLGQTDIHLLSSPHLNIISDPNELASKLKGLLMLMNGALSVLYGFERYQSYGPLSISGSDGINYSEICGFKSMDVTQINPFDFHGIQKPHPRADDFSRLINLSSKHESLRVVLGMCALGNDWVNLYRLWETIREYVHDKYVKGTLNIPSANKSKKYQRDKIISMAFNIDEKEISRFTGTANSFELLGYLARHGKGSPGGIVKNPMSRVDASIFVHNATCRFCALFLM
;
A
#
# COMPACT_ATOMS: atom_id res chain seq x y z
N MET A 1 -1.93 -8.63 29.74
CA MET A 1 -1.39 -8.20 28.44
C MET A 1 -0.86 -9.46 27.79
N TYR A 2 -1.32 -9.78 26.58
CA TYR A 2 -0.82 -10.92 25.82
C TYR A 2 0.54 -10.58 25.24
N ASP A 3 1.32 -11.59 24.86
CA ASP A 3 2.58 -11.40 24.15
C ASP A 3 2.50 -12.17 22.84
N TYR A 4 1.88 -11.54 21.84
CA TYR A 4 1.66 -12.16 20.54
C TYR A 4 2.87 -11.93 19.62
N SER A 5 3.37 -13.04 19.08
CA SER A 5 4.44 -13.08 18.08
C SER A 5 3.98 -13.92 16.89
N PHE A 6 4.25 -13.48 15.67
CA PHE A 6 3.74 -14.09 14.44
C PHE A 6 4.88 -14.37 13.45
N SER A 7 4.95 -15.58 12.88
CA SER A 7 6.01 -15.92 11.93
C SER A 7 5.79 -15.22 10.59
N LEU A 8 6.80 -14.50 10.11
CA LEU A 8 6.80 -13.86 8.80
C LEU A 8 7.44 -14.76 7.74
N THR A 9 6.75 -14.88 6.60
CA THR A 9 7.25 -15.52 5.38
C THR A 9 7.24 -14.51 4.22
N PRO A 10 8.04 -14.69 3.15
CA PRO A 10 8.95 -15.81 2.91
C PRO A 10 10.27 -15.68 3.69
N TYR A 11 10.86 -16.81 4.07
CA TYR A 11 12.15 -16.89 4.76
C TYR A 11 13.29 -16.53 3.81
N THR A 12 13.58 -15.24 3.68
CA THR A 12 14.53 -14.68 2.71
C THR A 12 15.39 -13.60 3.34
N GLY A 13 16.55 -13.32 2.74
CA GLY A 13 17.41 -12.20 3.14
C GLY A 13 16.73 -10.84 3.07
N PHE A 14 15.66 -10.71 2.28
CA PHE A 14 14.80 -9.52 2.28
C PHE A 14 14.10 -9.33 3.64
N VAL A 15 13.43 -10.37 4.14
CA VAL A 15 12.74 -10.32 5.44
C VAL A 15 13.73 -10.15 6.59
N LYS A 16 14.91 -10.81 6.52
CA LYS A 16 16.01 -10.60 7.47
C LYS A 16 16.46 -9.14 7.54
N GLY A 17 16.49 -8.45 6.41
CA GLY A 17 16.79 -7.02 6.33
C GLY A 17 15.79 -6.14 7.09
N LEU A 18 14.55 -6.61 7.27
CA LEU A 18 13.51 -5.88 8.01
C LEU A 18 13.71 -5.95 9.54
N CYS A 19 14.53 -6.85 10.07
CA CYS A 19 14.82 -6.91 11.52
C CYS A 19 15.56 -5.67 12.04
N GLY A 20 16.21 -4.90 11.15
CA GLY A 20 16.87 -3.64 11.51
C GLY A 20 15.93 -2.43 11.58
N VAL A 21 14.65 -2.61 11.25
CA VAL A 21 13.67 -1.54 11.17
C VAL A 21 13.34 -0.99 12.55
N CYS A 22 13.42 0.33 12.70
CA CYS A 22 13.10 1.00 13.95
C CYS A 22 11.66 1.55 13.94
N SER A 23 10.75 0.91 14.67
CA SER A 23 9.34 1.30 14.79
C SER A 23 8.87 1.27 16.25
N ASN A 24 7.90 2.12 16.59
CA ASN A 24 7.19 2.04 17.88
C ASN A 24 5.90 1.20 17.76
N ASP A 25 5.44 0.93 16.53
CA ASP A 25 4.17 0.27 16.25
C ASP A 25 4.30 -1.24 16.06
N PHE A 26 5.50 -1.73 15.76
CA PHE A 26 5.80 -3.15 15.57
C PHE A 26 7.30 -3.41 15.73
N SER A 27 7.67 -4.67 15.95
CA SER A 27 9.05 -5.14 15.90
C SER A 27 9.12 -6.43 15.09
N ILE A 28 10.25 -6.59 14.37
CA ILE A 28 10.59 -7.82 13.66
C ILE A 28 11.91 -8.32 14.24
N ILE A 29 11.92 -9.54 14.75
CA ILE A 29 13.10 -10.14 15.38
C ILE A 29 13.54 -11.34 14.54
N ASP A 30 14.85 -11.50 14.38
CA ASP A 30 15.46 -12.70 13.82
C ASP A 30 15.56 -13.75 14.94
N ASP A 31 14.77 -14.81 14.83
CA ASP A 31 14.72 -15.95 15.76
C ASP A 31 15.32 -17.20 15.10
N SER A 32 16.24 -16.99 14.14
CA SER A 32 16.96 -18.09 13.51
C SER A 32 17.91 -18.75 14.50
N ASP A 33 17.81 -20.07 14.64
CA ASP A 33 18.72 -20.90 15.42
C ASP A 33 19.51 -21.83 14.48
N SER A 34 20.77 -21.48 14.25
CA SER A 34 21.69 -22.27 13.41
C SER A 34 21.98 -23.65 14.00
N ASP A 35 21.92 -23.79 15.33
CA ASP A 35 22.25 -25.03 16.04
C ASP A 35 21.09 -26.03 15.96
N LEU A 36 19.85 -25.52 15.82
CA LEU A 36 18.64 -26.33 15.59
C LEU A 36 18.28 -26.51 14.11
N GLY A 37 19.11 -25.99 13.19
CA GLY A 37 18.86 -26.05 11.74
C GLY A 37 17.70 -25.16 11.28
N GLN A 38 17.24 -24.23 12.14
CA GLN A 38 16.22 -23.25 11.83
C GLN A 38 16.87 -22.03 11.19
N THR A 39 17.02 -22.08 9.88
CA THR A 39 17.56 -20.97 9.11
C THR A 39 16.41 -20.08 8.67
N ASP A 40 16.37 -18.84 9.16
CA ASP A 40 15.52 -17.73 8.69
C ASP A 40 14.10 -17.64 9.29
N ILE A 41 13.92 -17.90 10.59
CA ILE A 41 12.66 -17.61 11.30
C ILE A 41 12.64 -16.14 11.71
N HIS A 42 11.58 -15.41 11.32
CA HIS A 42 11.40 -14.02 11.66
C HIS A 42 10.06 -13.81 12.35
N LEU A 43 10.06 -13.14 13.51
CA LEU A 43 8.87 -12.96 14.33
C LEU A 43 8.43 -11.49 14.33
N LEU A 44 7.19 -11.25 13.91
CA LEU A 44 6.50 -9.97 14.02
C LEU A 44 5.74 -9.90 15.34
N SER A 45 5.93 -8.83 16.09
CA SER A 45 5.10 -8.49 17.26
C SER A 45 4.66 -7.02 17.19
N SER A 46 3.55 -6.70 17.87
CA SER A 46 3.03 -5.33 17.92
C SER A 46 2.33 -5.05 19.25
N PRO A 47 2.67 -3.95 19.95
CA PRO A 47 2.00 -3.58 21.19
C PRO A 47 0.50 -3.30 21.01
N HIS A 48 0.08 -2.95 19.79
CA HIS A 48 -1.34 -2.72 19.45
C HIS A 48 -2.15 -4.01 19.41
N LEU A 49 -1.50 -5.16 19.18
CA LEU A 49 -2.16 -6.46 19.13
C LEU A 49 -2.22 -7.12 20.52
N ASN A 50 -1.22 -6.85 21.37
CA ASN A 50 -1.05 -7.45 22.70
C ASN A 50 -2.16 -7.11 23.73
N ILE A 51 -3.03 -6.18 23.40
CA ILE A 51 -4.18 -5.77 24.23
C ILE A 51 -5.51 -6.36 23.76
N ILE A 52 -5.53 -6.98 22.58
CA ILE A 52 -6.74 -7.57 21.99
C ILE A 52 -6.97 -8.95 22.60
N SER A 53 -8.17 -9.18 23.12
CA SER A 53 -8.56 -10.48 23.70
C SER A 53 -9.43 -11.31 22.76
N ASP A 54 -10.20 -10.67 21.87
CA ASP A 54 -11.02 -11.37 20.88
C ASP A 54 -10.16 -11.89 19.72
N PRO A 55 -10.11 -13.21 19.46
CA PRO A 55 -9.30 -13.78 18.40
C PRO A 55 -9.69 -13.31 16.99
N ASN A 56 -10.96 -12.96 16.75
CA ASN A 56 -11.42 -12.49 15.43
C ASN A 56 -10.97 -11.05 15.18
N GLU A 57 -11.08 -10.18 16.19
CA GLU A 57 -10.51 -8.84 16.16
C GLU A 57 -9.00 -8.89 15.96
N LEU A 58 -8.29 -9.76 16.70
CA LEU A 58 -6.84 -9.94 16.56
C LEU A 58 -6.46 -10.35 15.13
N ALA A 59 -7.16 -11.34 14.55
CA ALA A 59 -6.95 -11.78 13.17
C ALA A 59 -7.12 -10.62 12.19
N SER A 60 -8.16 -9.83 12.39
CA SER A 60 -8.55 -8.74 11.52
C SER A 60 -7.56 -7.57 11.58
N LYS A 61 -7.08 -7.21 12.77
CA LYS A 61 -6.04 -6.18 12.95
C LYS A 61 -4.67 -6.67 12.48
N LEU A 62 -4.33 -7.93 12.71
CA LEU A 62 -3.09 -8.52 12.18
C LEU A 62 -3.07 -8.50 10.65
N LYS A 63 -4.20 -8.87 10.01
CA LYS A 63 -4.38 -8.75 8.55
C LYS A 63 -4.19 -7.31 8.08
N GLY A 64 -4.80 -6.34 8.78
CA GLY A 64 -4.63 -4.91 8.49
C GLY A 64 -3.18 -4.46 8.58
N LEU A 65 -2.45 -4.85 9.63
CA LEU A 65 -1.03 -4.52 9.80
C LEU A 65 -0.18 -5.09 8.66
N LEU A 66 -0.38 -6.38 8.32
CA LEU A 66 0.32 -7.03 7.21
C LEU A 66 0.04 -6.35 5.86
N MET A 67 -1.21 -5.91 5.62
CA MET A 67 -1.55 -5.12 4.43
C MET A 67 -0.77 -3.79 4.39
N LEU A 68 -0.66 -3.08 5.50
CA LEU A 68 0.10 -1.83 5.54
C LEU A 68 1.59 -2.04 5.33
N MET A 69 2.16 -3.11 5.89
CA MET A 69 3.56 -3.48 5.67
C MET A 69 3.81 -3.78 4.19
N ASN A 70 3.01 -4.65 3.58
CA ASN A 70 3.14 -4.99 2.16
C ASN A 70 2.93 -3.76 1.27
N GLY A 71 1.97 -2.90 1.61
CA GLY A 71 1.73 -1.65 0.92
C GLY A 71 2.93 -0.70 0.95
N ALA A 72 3.50 -0.46 2.14
CA ALA A 72 4.63 0.42 2.31
C ALA A 72 5.89 -0.11 1.60
N LEU A 73 6.16 -1.42 1.67
CA LEU A 73 7.27 -2.05 0.95
C LEU A 73 7.07 -1.96 -0.58
N SER A 74 5.85 -2.18 -1.05
CA SER A 74 5.48 -2.02 -2.47
C SER A 74 5.73 -0.60 -2.99
N VAL A 75 5.45 0.42 -2.17
CA VAL A 75 5.79 1.82 -2.48
C VAL A 75 7.29 2.06 -2.50
N LEU A 76 8.07 1.50 -1.56
CA LEU A 76 9.50 1.76 -1.47
C LEU A 76 10.32 1.05 -2.56
N TYR A 77 9.99 -0.21 -2.86
CA TYR A 77 10.75 -1.02 -3.80
C TYR A 77 10.21 -0.95 -5.23
N GLY A 78 8.96 -0.51 -5.42
CA GLY A 78 8.26 -0.56 -6.69
C GLY A 78 7.44 -1.85 -6.83
N PHE A 79 6.25 -1.73 -7.43
CA PHE A 79 5.27 -2.81 -7.49
C PHE A 79 5.84 -4.10 -8.11
N GLU A 80 6.58 -3.99 -9.23
CA GLU A 80 7.20 -5.14 -9.91
C GLU A 80 8.29 -5.81 -9.06
N ARG A 81 9.21 -5.00 -8.53
CA ARG A 81 10.37 -5.48 -7.81
C ARG A 81 9.95 -6.08 -6.48
N TYR A 82 9.03 -5.44 -5.78
CA TYR A 82 8.50 -5.96 -4.53
C TYR A 82 7.81 -7.31 -4.72
N GLN A 83 7.01 -7.47 -5.78
CA GLN A 83 6.38 -8.75 -6.10
C GLN A 83 7.40 -9.87 -6.30
N SER A 84 8.58 -9.57 -6.86
CA SER A 84 9.67 -10.55 -7.04
C SER A 84 10.34 -10.98 -5.73
N TYR A 85 10.22 -10.20 -4.65
CA TYR A 85 10.70 -10.59 -3.32
C TYR A 85 9.76 -11.56 -2.59
N GLY A 86 8.51 -11.68 -3.07
CA GLY A 86 7.46 -12.40 -2.37
C GLY A 86 6.82 -11.51 -1.29
N PRO A 87 5.55 -11.10 -1.45
CA PRO A 87 4.86 -10.31 -0.43
C PRO A 87 4.88 -11.00 0.93
N LEU A 88 4.96 -10.21 2.01
CA LEU A 88 4.99 -10.79 3.35
C LEU A 88 3.68 -11.54 3.61
N SER A 89 3.81 -12.68 4.25
CA SER A 89 2.69 -13.50 4.74
C SER A 89 2.96 -13.89 6.19
N ILE A 90 1.90 -14.26 6.89
CA ILE A 90 1.99 -14.75 8.27
C ILE A 90 1.60 -16.22 8.29
N SER A 91 2.56 -17.07 8.63
CA SER A 91 2.29 -18.46 9.05
C SER A 91 2.09 -18.46 10.57
N GLY A 92 1.24 -19.37 11.06
CA GLY A 92 0.75 -19.36 12.44
C GLY A 92 1.82 -19.21 13.52
N SER A 93 1.38 -18.77 14.70
CA SER A 93 2.23 -18.64 15.88
C SER A 93 2.03 -19.79 16.86
N ASP A 94 3.02 -20.04 17.70
CA ASP A 94 2.85 -20.92 18.85
C ASP A 94 1.67 -20.44 19.72
N GLY A 95 0.71 -21.34 19.94
CA GLY A 95 -0.43 -21.10 20.82
C GLY A 95 -1.65 -20.41 20.18
N ILE A 96 -1.62 -20.04 18.89
CA ILE A 96 -2.82 -19.51 18.20
C ILE A 96 -3.04 -20.22 16.87
N ASN A 97 -4.18 -20.91 16.75
CA ASN A 97 -4.55 -21.63 15.54
C ASN A 97 -5.06 -20.63 14.47
N TYR A 98 -4.12 -20.02 13.74
CA TYR A 98 -4.41 -19.16 12.60
C TYR A 98 -4.20 -19.90 11.28
N SER A 99 -5.19 -19.82 10.39
CA SER A 99 -4.97 -20.06 8.97
C SER A 99 -3.97 -19.04 8.43
N GLU A 100 -3.02 -19.47 7.61
CA GLU A 100 -2.03 -18.60 6.97
C GLU A 100 -2.68 -17.32 6.39
N ILE A 101 -2.14 -16.15 6.73
CA ILE A 101 -2.56 -14.88 6.16
C ILE A 101 -1.58 -14.55 5.03
N CYS A 102 -1.97 -14.86 3.79
CA CYS A 102 -1.15 -14.66 2.61
C CYS A 102 -1.95 -14.09 1.43
N GLY A 103 -1.23 -13.61 0.42
CA GLY A 103 -1.76 -13.40 -0.93
C GLY A 103 -3.02 -12.54 -1.02
N PHE A 104 -2.94 -11.27 -0.61
CA PHE A 104 -4.04 -10.31 -0.78
C PHE A 104 -4.40 -10.14 -2.25
N LYS A 105 -5.66 -10.40 -2.58
CA LYS A 105 -6.25 -10.18 -3.90
C LYS A 105 -6.96 -8.84 -3.95
N SER A 106 -7.20 -8.32 -5.15
CA SER A 106 -7.93 -7.06 -5.44
C SER A 106 -9.31 -6.90 -4.76
N MET A 107 -9.87 -7.96 -4.17
CA MET A 107 -11.13 -7.96 -3.41
C MET A 107 -10.95 -8.02 -1.88
N ASP A 108 -9.73 -8.21 -1.38
CA ASP A 108 -9.41 -8.39 0.05
C ASP A 108 -9.25 -7.07 0.82
N VAL A 109 -9.81 -5.96 0.31
CA VAL A 109 -9.65 -4.63 0.91
C VAL A 109 -10.25 -4.62 2.33
N THR A 110 -9.39 -4.69 3.33
CA THR A 110 -9.79 -4.35 4.70
C THR A 110 -9.39 -2.89 4.94
N GLN A 111 -10.35 -2.05 5.33
CA GLN A 111 -10.08 -0.66 5.77
C GLN A 111 -9.75 -0.60 7.27
N ILE A 112 -9.46 -1.76 7.86
CA ILE A 112 -9.29 -1.92 9.30
C ILE A 112 -8.07 -1.13 9.73
N ASN A 113 -8.25 -0.28 10.73
CA ASN A 113 -7.14 0.38 11.40
C ASN A 113 -6.56 -0.61 12.42
N PRO A 114 -5.33 -1.11 12.23
CA PRO A 114 -4.75 -2.08 13.14
C PRO A 114 -4.26 -1.45 14.46
N PHE A 115 -4.27 -0.11 14.55
CA PHE A 115 -3.76 0.62 15.71
C PHE A 115 -4.90 0.94 16.68
N ASP A 116 -4.69 0.63 17.95
CA ASP A 116 -5.68 0.82 19.01
C ASP A 116 -5.51 2.16 19.76
N PHE A 117 -4.30 2.70 19.75
CA PHE A 117 -4.04 3.97 20.43
C PHE A 117 -4.55 5.15 19.59
N HIS A 118 -5.60 5.81 20.05
CA HIS A 118 -6.07 7.10 19.53
C HIS A 118 -5.06 8.24 19.71
N GLY A 119 -3.97 8.01 20.43
CA GLY A 119 -2.85 8.93 20.59
C GLY A 119 -1.77 8.70 19.55
N ILE A 120 -1.26 9.79 18.97
CA ILE A 120 -0.08 9.77 18.10
C ILE A 120 1.09 9.13 18.87
N GLN A 121 1.42 7.88 18.59
CA GLN A 121 2.79 7.46 18.82
C GLN A 121 3.64 8.25 17.82
N LYS A 122 4.51 9.11 18.33
CA LYS A 122 5.51 9.75 17.49
C LYS A 122 6.29 8.62 16.80
N PRO A 123 6.63 8.76 15.50
CA PRO A 123 7.49 7.79 14.87
C PRO A 123 8.78 7.69 15.67
N HIS A 124 9.38 6.49 15.66
CA HIS A 124 10.67 6.30 16.31
C HIS A 124 11.70 7.31 15.73
N PRO A 125 12.61 7.90 16.52
CA PRO A 125 13.53 8.94 16.03
C PRO A 125 14.43 8.50 14.88
N ARG A 126 14.69 7.19 14.77
CA ARG A 126 15.46 6.54 13.71
C ARG A 126 14.58 5.78 12.70
N ALA A 127 13.28 6.04 12.68
CA ALA A 127 12.35 5.39 11.77
C ALA A 127 12.70 5.73 10.31
N ASP A 128 12.80 4.70 9.49
CA ASP A 128 12.88 4.83 8.04
C ASP A 128 11.50 5.11 7.43
N ASP A 129 11.46 5.38 6.12
CA ASP A 129 10.21 5.68 5.44
C ASP A 129 9.21 4.52 5.49
N PHE A 130 9.68 3.27 5.57
CA PHE A 130 8.83 2.10 5.77
C PHE A 130 8.02 2.21 7.06
N SER A 131 8.70 2.40 8.19
CA SER A 131 8.07 2.56 9.50
C SER A 131 7.23 3.82 9.59
N ARG A 132 7.71 4.93 9.02
CA ARG A 132 7.01 6.22 9.05
C ARG A 132 5.68 6.17 8.31
N LEU A 133 5.62 5.54 7.13
CA LEU A 133 4.39 5.39 6.37
C LEU A 133 3.34 4.57 7.14
N ILE A 134 3.76 3.46 7.76
CA ILE A 134 2.89 2.63 8.59
C ILE A 134 2.36 3.45 9.78
N ASN A 135 3.23 4.12 10.53
CA ASN A 135 2.84 4.97 11.66
C ASN A 135 1.85 6.06 11.25
N LEU A 136 2.11 6.78 10.16
CA LEU A 136 1.26 7.88 9.68
C LEU A 136 -0.13 7.42 9.23
N SER A 137 -0.26 6.17 8.76
CA SER A 137 -1.53 5.59 8.35
C SER A 137 -2.54 5.42 9.52
N SER A 138 -2.07 5.46 10.77
CA SER A 138 -2.94 5.50 11.95
C SER A 138 -3.83 6.75 11.99
N LYS A 139 -3.34 7.88 11.45
CA LYS A 139 -4.02 9.19 11.46
C LYS A 139 -4.63 9.56 10.12
N HIS A 140 -3.99 9.13 9.04
CA HIS A 140 -4.36 9.52 7.70
C HIS A 140 -5.06 8.35 7.02
N GLU A 141 -6.40 8.34 7.10
CA GLU A 141 -7.22 7.34 6.42
C GLU A 141 -6.88 7.22 4.93
N SER A 142 -6.68 8.35 4.24
CA SER A 142 -6.31 8.34 2.82
C SER A 142 -4.96 7.64 2.56
N LEU A 143 -3.99 7.79 3.46
CA LEU A 143 -2.73 7.04 3.39
C LEU A 143 -2.96 5.55 3.67
N ARG A 144 -3.74 5.23 4.70
CA ARG A 144 -4.08 3.84 5.06
C ARG A 144 -4.76 3.10 3.91
N VAL A 145 -5.72 3.73 3.25
CA VAL A 145 -6.41 3.18 2.08
C VAL A 145 -5.43 2.96 0.93
N VAL A 146 -4.60 3.96 0.61
CA VAL A 146 -3.63 3.84 -0.49
C VAL A 146 -2.60 2.74 -0.23
N LEU A 147 -2.02 2.66 0.99
CA LEU A 147 -1.11 1.58 1.35
C LEU A 147 -1.80 0.21 1.27
N GLY A 148 -3.03 0.10 1.80
CA GLY A 148 -3.80 -1.14 1.71
C GLY A 148 -4.04 -1.59 0.27
N MET A 149 -4.29 -0.65 -0.65
CA MET A 149 -4.42 -0.96 -2.09
C MET A 149 -3.10 -1.36 -2.75
N CYS A 150 -1.97 -0.79 -2.34
CA CYS A 150 -0.64 -1.20 -2.82
C CYS A 150 -0.27 -2.64 -2.46
N ALA A 151 -0.93 -3.22 -1.45
CA ALA A 151 -0.72 -4.61 -1.05
C ALA A 151 -1.47 -5.64 -1.93
N LEU A 152 -2.46 -5.20 -2.74
CA LEU A 152 -3.36 -6.10 -3.48
C LEU A 152 -2.80 -6.57 -4.85
N GLY A 153 -1.57 -6.21 -5.17
CA GLY A 153 -0.92 -6.53 -6.45
C GLY A 153 -1.04 -5.42 -7.51
N ASN A 154 -0.61 -5.72 -8.74
CA ASN A 154 -0.43 -4.75 -9.84
C ASN A 154 -1.15 -5.18 -11.13
N ASP A 155 -2.28 -5.87 -10.99
CA ASP A 155 -3.18 -6.12 -12.12
C ASP A 155 -3.88 -4.82 -12.57
N TRP A 156 -4.43 -4.81 -13.78
CA TRP A 156 -5.09 -3.63 -14.35
C TRP A 156 -6.26 -3.11 -13.50
N VAL A 157 -6.98 -3.99 -12.81
CA VAL A 157 -8.13 -3.62 -11.98
C VAL A 157 -7.64 -2.82 -10.77
N ASN A 158 -6.61 -3.32 -10.07
CA ASN A 158 -6.05 -2.63 -8.92
C ASN A 158 -5.30 -1.35 -9.33
N LEU A 159 -4.51 -1.38 -10.41
CA LEU A 159 -3.80 -0.20 -10.92
C LEU A 159 -4.77 0.95 -11.22
N TYR A 160 -5.89 0.65 -11.88
CA TYR A 160 -6.91 1.66 -12.18
C TYR A 160 -7.60 2.17 -10.91
N ARG A 161 -8.00 1.28 -9.99
CA ARG A 161 -8.64 1.67 -8.73
C ARG A 161 -7.71 2.55 -7.88
N LEU A 162 -6.43 2.18 -7.79
CA LEU A 162 -5.41 2.92 -7.04
C LEU A 162 -5.20 4.30 -7.64
N TRP A 163 -5.08 4.39 -8.97
CA TRP A 163 -5.00 5.67 -9.69
C TRP A 163 -6.18 6.59 -9.36
N GLU A 164 -7.41 6.12 -9.49
CA GLU A 164 -8.60 6.95 -9.22
C GLU A 164 -8.68 7.37 -7.75
N THR A 165 -8.28 6.48 -6.83
CA THR A 165 -8.27 6.77 -5.40
C THR A 165 -7.28 7.89 -5.08
N ILE A 166 -6.05 7.81 -5.60
CA ILE A 166 -5.03 8.86 -5.44
C ILE A 166 -5.52 10.17 -6.06
N ARG A 167 -6.06 10.11 -7.28
CA ARG A 167 -6.61 11.26 -8.00
C ARG A 167 -7.71 11.97 -7.21
N GLU A 168 -8.62 11.22 -6.59
CA GLU A 168 -9.68 11.79 -5.75
C GLU A 168 -9.10 12.45 -4.49
N TYR A 169 -8.20 11.77 -3.77
CA TYR A 169 -7.62 12.32 -2.54
C TYR A 169 -6.77 13.57 -2.79
N VAL A 170 -6.02 13.62 -3.89
CA VAL A 170 -5.24 14.80 -4.27
C VAL A 170 -6.17 15.96 -4.60
N HIS A 171 -7.24 15.70 -5.36
CA HIS A 171 -8.24 16.72 -5.69
C HIS A 171 -8.96 17.24 -4.44
N ASP A 172 -9.38 16.36 -3.53
CA ASP A 172 -10.01 16.74 -2.27
C ASP A 172 -9.08 17.61 -1.40
N LYS A 173 -7.81 17.21 -1.25
CA LYS A 173 -6.80 18.01 -0.54
C LYS A 173 -6.63 19.41 -1.14
N TYR A 174 -6.66 19.52 -2.47
CA TYR A 174 -6.60 20.80 -3.18
C TYR A 174 -7.84 21.66 -2.93
N VAL A 175 -9.05 21.09 -3.09
CA VAL A 175 -10.32 21.81 -2.86
C VAL A 175 -10.44 22.31 -1.42
N LYS A 176 -9.95 21.52 -0.45
CA LYS A 176 -9.90 21.89 0.98
C LYS A 176 -8.78 22.87 1.31
N GLY A 177 -7.92 23.25 0.36
CA GLY A 177 -6.80 24.16 0.58
C GLY A 177 -5.63 23.58 1.38
N THR A 178 -5.62 22.28 1.63
CA THR A 178 -4.54 21.58 2.36
C THR A 178 -3.38 21.17 1.45
N LEU A 179 -3.57 21.21 0.13
CA LEU A 179 -2.53 21.04 -0.87
C LEU A 179 -2.36 22.35 -1.65
N ASN A 180 -1.20 22.98 -1.49
CA ASN A 180 -0.86 24.20 -2.23
C ASN A 180 -0.14 23.83 -3.54
N ILE A 181 -0.68 24.28 -4.67
CA ILE A 181 -0.09 24.09 -6.00
C ILE A 181 0.31 25.49 -6.50
N PRO A 182 1.61 25.85 -6.51
CA PRO A 182 2.05 27.21 -6.83
C PRO A 182 1.60 27.70 -8.22
N SER A 183 1.47 26.80 -9.19
CA SER A 183 1.05 27.11 -10.56
C SER A 183 -0.46 27.20 -10.76
N ALA A 184 -1.27 26.92 -9.73
CA ALA A 184 -2.73 26.93 -9.84
C ALA A 184 -3.31 28.34 -9.64
N ASN A 185 -4.14 28.77 -10.59
CA ASN A 185 -4.90 30.01 -10.44
C ASN A 185 -6.11 29.76 -9.51
N LYS A 186 -6.11 30.43 -8.34
CA LYS A 186 -7.15 30.28 -7.32
C LYS A 186 -8.57 30.67 -7.79
N SER A 187 -8.71 31.46 -8.85
CA SER A 187 -10.03 31.83 -9.39
C SER A 187 -10.61 30.82 -10.39
N LYS A 188 -9.81 29.84 -10.84
CA LYS A 188 -10.21 28.85 -11.85
C LYS A 188 -10.55 27.50 -11.19
N LYS A 189 -11.67 26.89 -11.61
CA LYS A 189 -11.97 25.49 -11.30
C LYS A 189 -11.21 24.59 -12.27
N TYR A 190 -10.44 23.65 -11.73
CA TYR A 190 -9.68 22.67 -12.51
C TYR A 190 -10.33 21.29 -12.39
N GLN A 191 -10.22 20.50 -13.45
CA GLN A 191 -10.60 19.09 -13.42
C GLN A 191 -9.54 18.27 -12.66
N ARG A 192 -9.94 17.11 -12.14
CA ARG A 192 -9.10 16.20 -11.36
C ARG A 192 -7.77 15.84 -12.04
N ASP A 193 -7.79 15.49 -13.33
CA ASP A 193 -6.58 15.15 -14.09
C ASP A 193 -5.60 16.32 -14.17
N LYS A 194 -6.14 17.54 -14.31
CA LYS A 194 -5.31 18.75 -14.33
C LYS A 194 -4.69 19.02 -12.97
N ILE A 195 -5.42 18.79 -11.87
CA ILE A 195 -4.90 18.95 -10.52
C ILE A 195 -3.78 17.97 -10.24
N ILE A 196 -3.98 16.67 -10.48
CA ILE A 196 -2.92 15.68 -10.23
C ILE A 196 -1.72 15.89 -11.16
N SER A 197 -1.95 16.26 -12.43
CA SER A 197 -0.88 16.64 -13.36
C SER A 197 -0.02 17.78 -12.80
N MET A 198 -0.63 18.86 -12.30
CA MET A 198 0.12 19.98 -11.72
C MET A 198 0.78 19.63 -10.39
N ALA A 199 0.08 18.94 -9.49
CA ALA A 199 0.58 18.58 -8.17
C ALA A 199 1.79 17.64 -8.25
N PHE A 200 1.73 16.67 -9.16
CA PHE A 200 2.72 15.60 -9.27
C PHE A 200 3.63 15.73 -10.49
N ASN A 201 3.51 16.81 -11.27
CA ASN A 201 4.26 17.02 -12.50
C ASN A 201 4.19 15.81 -13.46
N ILE A 202 2.96 15.31 -13.69
CA ILE A 202 2.67 14.18 -14.58
C ILE A 202 2.10 14.74 -15.88
N ASP A 203 2.62 14.28 -17.03
CA ASP A 203 2.10 14.67 -18.34
C ASP A 203 0.65 14.17 -18.52
N GLU A 204 -0.26 15.08 -18.88
CA GLU A 204 -1.66 14.76 -19.16
C GLU A 204 -1.80 13.75 -20.30
N LYS A 205 -0.84 13.69 -21.23
CA LYS A 205 -0.81 12.66 -22.28
C LYS A 205 -0.61 11.26 -21.71
N GLU A 206 0.22 11.09 -20.68
CA GLU A 206 0.40 9.80 -20.01
C GLU A 206 -0.83 9.42 -19.18
N ILE A 207 -1.48 10.39 -18.52
CA ILE A 207 -2.78 10.17 -17.87
C ILE A 207 -3.82 9.68 -18.88
N SER A 208 -3.91 10.35 -20.03
CA SER A 208 -4.83 9.98 -21.12
C SER A 208 -4.50 8.59 -21.69
N ARG A 209 -3.22 8.28 -21.89
CA ARG A 209 -2.76 6.98 -22.37
C ARG A 209 -3.12 5.85 -21.39
N PHE A 210 -2.86 6.05 -20.10
CA PHE A 210 -3.21 5.10 -19.04
C PHE A 210 -4.72 4.87 -18.97
N THR A 211 -5.50 5.94 -18.81
CA THR A 211 -6.96 5.86 -18.67
C THR A 211 -7.64 5.33 -19.93
N GLY A 212 -7.16 5.73 -21.11
CA GLY A 212 -7.61 5.18 -22.39
C GLY A 212 -7.40 3.68 -22.47
N THR A 213 -6.20 3.20 -22.09
CA THR A 213 -5.90 1.76 -22.08
C THR A 213 -6.77 1.01 -21.07
N ALA A 214 -6.87 1.51 -19.83
CA ALA A 214 -7.66 0.89 -18.76
C ALA A 214 -9.16 0.80 -19.10
N ASN A 215 -9.68 1.70 -19.94
CA ASN A 215 -11.06 1.73 -20.39
C ASN A 215 -11.35 0.82 -21.60
N SER A 216 -10.32 0.27 -22.26
CA SER A 216 -10.48 -0.47 -23.51
C SER A 216 -10.77 -1.95 -23.27
N PHE A 217 -12.05 -2.34 -23.42
CA PHE A 217 -12.46 -3.74 -23.38
C PHE A 217 -11.81 -4.58 -24.49
N GLU A 218 -11.56 -3.98 -25.66
CA GLU A 218 -10.91 -4.66 -26.78
C GLU A 218 -9.48 -5.08 -26.45
N LEU A 219 -8.78 -4.29 -25.62
CA LEU A 219 -7.40 -4.58 -25.21
C LEU A 219 -7.33 -5.45 -23.95
N LEU A 220 -8.18 -5.19 -22.95
CA LEU A 220 -8.05 -5.77 -21.62
C LEU A 220 -9.13 -6.81 -21.26
N GLY A 221 -10.17 -6.97 -22.09
CA GLY A 221 -11.30 -7.85 -21.80
C GLY A 221 -11.94 -7.55 -20.44
N TYR A 222 -12.09 -8.58 -19.61
CA TYR A 222 -12.67 -8.45 -18.26
C TYR A 222 -11.84 -7.63 -17.27
N LEU A 223 -10.58 -7.33 -17.60
CA LEU A 223 -9.73 -6.45 -16.78
C LEU A 223 -9.94 -4.97 -17.11
N ALA A 224 -10.68 -4.65 -18.18
CA ALA A 224 -11.05 -3.29 -18.49
C ALA A 224 -12.02 -2.73 -17.43
N ARG A 225 -11.91 -1.43 -17.16
CA ARG A 225 -12.87 -0.70 -16.31
C ARG A 225 -14.29 -0.75 -16.87
N HIS A 226 -14.40 -0.72 -18.20
CA HIS A 226 -15.65 -0.62 -18.90
C HIS A 226 -15.94 -1.86 -19.74
N GLY A 227 -17.21 -2.26 -19.80
CA GLY A 227 -17.65 -3.38 -20.62
C GLY A 227 -17.65 -3.07 -22.12
N LYS A 228 -17.89 -4.11 -22.93
CA LYS A 228 -17.99 -4.02 -24.39
C LYS A 228 -19.00 -2.95 -24.83
N GLY A 229 -18.62 -2.12 -25.81
CA GLY A 229 -19.49 -1.08 -26.37
C GLY A 229 -19.38 0.29 -25.70
N SER A 230 -18.43 0.49 -24.79
CA SER A 230 -18.14 1.81 -24.24
C SER A 230 -17.60 2.75 -25.32
N PRO A 231 -17.95 4.05 -25.31
CA PRO A 231 -17.73 5.00 -26.41
C PRO A 231 -16.26 5.42 -26.64
N GLY A 232 -15.30 4.65 -26.13
CA GLY A 232 -13.88 4.91 -26.32
C GLY A 232 -13.46 4.51 -27.74
N GLY A 233 -12.93 5.46 -28.51
CA GLY A 233 -12.26 5.15 -29.78
C GLY A 233 -11.02 4.29 -29.57
N ILE A 234 -10.52 3.68 -30.65
CA ILE A 234 -9.31 2.84 -30.63
C ILE A 234 -8.15 3.63 -30.01
N VAL A 235 -7.58 3.09 -28.92
CA VAL A 235 -6.43 3.69 -28.24
C VAL A 235 -5.20 3.57 -29.12
N LYS A 236 -4.73 4.70 -29.66
CA LYS A 236 -3.45 4.77 -30.37
C LYS A 236 -2.32 4.75 -29.33
N ASN A 237 -1.41 3.78 -29.43
CA ASN A 237 -0.31 3.55 -28.47
C ASN A 237 -0.76 3.17 -27.04
N PRO A 238 -1.37 1.98 -26.84
CA PRO A 238 -1.76 1.54 -25.51
C PRO A 238 -0.56 1.41 -24.57
N MET A 239 -0.84 1.54 -23.28
CA MET A 239 0.16 1.36 -22.22
C MET A 239 0.29 -0.13 -21.88
N SER A 240 1.52 -0.64 -21.78
CA SER A 240 1.70 -2.02 -21.29
C SER A 240 1.36 -2.10 -19.80
N ARG A 241 1.09 -3.32 -19.28
CA ARG A 241 0.83 -3.49 -17.83
C ARG A 241 2.02 -3.05 -16.97
N VAL A 242 3.25 -3.32 -17.43
CA VAL A 242 4.48 -2.90 -16.72
C VAL A 242 4.59 -1.38 -16.72
N ASP A 243 4.36 -0.71 -17.85
CA ASP A 243 4.39 0.76 -17.92
C ASP A 243 3.30 1.38 -17.04
N ALA A 244 2.11 0.78 -17.02
CA ALA A 244 1.01 1.20 -16.16
C ALA A 244 1.35 1.04 -14.67
N SER A 245 2.02 -0.06 -14.31
CA SER A 245 2.52 -0.32 -12.96
C SER A 245 3.52 0.76 -12.53
N ILE A 246 4.49 1.09 -13.38
CA ILE A 246 5.47 2.16 -13.14
C ILE A 246 4.78 3.52 -13.02
N PHE A 247 3.83 3.81 -13.92
CA PHE A 247 3.06 5.06 -13.92
C PHE A 247 2.29 5.26 -12.61
N VAL A 248 1.52 4.27 -12.17
CA VAL A 248 0.72 4.35 -10.94
C VAL A 248 1.63 4.34 -9.71
N HIS A 249 2.71 3.55 -9.71
CA HIS A 249 3.70 3.56 -8.63
C HIS A 249 4.31 4.96 -8.44
N ASN A 250 4.71 5.63 -9.53
CA ASN A 250 5.24 6.99 -9.47
C ASN A 250 4.24 7.99 -8.87
N ALA A 251 2.96 7.90 -9.23
CA ALA A 251 1.91 8.74 -8.63
C ALA A 251 1.72 8.41 -7.14
N THR A 252 1.82 7.13 -6.77
CA THR A 252 1.71 6.65 -5.39
C THR A 252 2.85 7.15 -4.52
N CYS A 253 4.10 7.09 -5.00
CA CYS A 253 5.26 7.63 -4.31
C CYS A 253 5.11 9.12 -4.00
N ARG A 254 4.65 9.90 -5.00
CA ARG A 254 4.41 11.35 -4.83
C ARG A 254 3.27 11.63 -3.86
N PHE A 255 2.22 10.81 -3.86
CA PHE A 255 1.16 10.90 -2.87
C PHE A 255 1.65 10.60 -1.46
N CYS A 256 2.43 9.53 -1.27
CA CYS A 256 3.00 9.17 0.03
C CYS A 256 3.96 10.24 0.56
N ALA A 257 4.75 10.87 -0.33
CA ALA A 257 5.64 11.97 0.01
C ALA A 257 4.90 13.17 0.64
N LEU A 258 3.63 13.42 0.30
CA LEU A 258 2.83 14.49 0.93
C LEU A 258 2.64 14.31 2.45
N PHE A 259 2.90 13.13 2.99
CA PHE A 259 2.78 12.81 4.42
C PHE A 259 4.14 12.69 5.12
N LEU A 260 5.23 12.49 4.35
CA LEU A 260 6.58 12.34 4.88
C LEU A 260 7.34 13.67 4.98
N MET A 261 6.83 14.74 4.36
CA MET A 261 7.31 16.12 4.50
C MET A 261 6.85 16.75 5.81
#